data_AF-A0A2V5UUM8-F1
#
_entry.id   AF-A0A2V5UUM8-F1
#
_cell.length_a   1.000
_cell.length_b   1.000
_cell.length_c   1.000
_cell.angle_alpha   90.00
_cell.angle_beta   90.00
_cell.angle_gamma   90.00
#
_symmetry.space_group_name_H-M   'P 1'
#
loop_
_entity.id
_entity.type
_entity.pdbx_description
1 polymer ?
#
loop_
_entity_poly.entity_id
_entity_poly.type
_entity_poly.pdbx_seq_one_letter_code
_entity_poly.pdbx_strand_id
1 'polypeptide(L)'
;MDRLEKIVEQMESGKLPLEDLIVRYEEGMNLVKICQERLANAEQKIEIIARNSAGKTVVKDFEPTQEPPAAAEAVDQSESTNDEIKLF
;
A
#
# COMPACT_ATOMS: atom_id res chain seq x y z
N MET A 1 -5.33 18.37 -11.23
CA MET A 1 -5.06 17.66 -12.49
C MET A 1 -4.40 18.60 -13.51
N ASP A 2 -4.61 19.89 -13.33
CA ASP A 2 -4.18 21.05 -14.11
C ASP A 2 -2.71 21.04 -14.53
N ARG A 3 -1.83 20.41 -13.75
CA ARG A 3 -0.41 20.31 -14.12
C ARG A 3 -0.18 19.28 -15.22
N LEU A 4 -0.81 18.11 -15.13
CA LEU A 4 -0.71 17.06 -16.13
C LEU A 4 -1.32 17.54 -17.45
N GLU A 5 -2.48 18.21 -17.39
CA GLU A 5 -3.13 18.82 -18.55
C GLU A 5 -2.23 19.83 -19.26
N LYS A 6 -1.59 20.74 -18.50
CA LYS A 6 -0.61 21.69 -19.05
C LYS A 6 0.60 21.01 -19.68
N ILE A 7 1.08 19.91 -19.10
CA ILE A 7 2.20 19.14 -19.66
C ILE A 7 1.79 18.53 -21.00
N VAL A 8 0.59 17.93 -21.07
CA VAL A 8 0.05 17.36 -22.31
C VAL A 8 -0.10 18.45 -23.38
N GLU A 9 -0.71 19.59 -23.05
CA GLU A 9 -0.83 20.75 -23.96
C GLU A 9 0.54 21.21 -24.50
N GLN A 10 1.54 21.29 -23.63
CA GLN A 10 2.90 21.66 -24.02
C GLN A 10 3.49 20.63 -24.98
N MET A 11 3.40 19.35 -24.68
CA MET A 11 3.93 18.27 -25.52
C MET A 11 3.23 18.18 -26.87
N GLU A 12 1.90 18.36 -26.91
CA GLU A 12 1.10 18.36 -28.15
C GLU A 12 1.37 19.57 -29.05
N SER A 13 1.84 20.69 -28.47
CA SER A 13 2.18 21.88 -29.25
C SER A 13 3.31 21.64 -30.27
N GLY A 14 4.14 20.61 -30.07
CA GLY A 14 5.26 20.24 -30.95
C GLY A 14 6.41 21.26 -31.00
N LYS A 15 6.39 22.28 -30.12
CA LYS A 15 7.39 23.37 -30.10
C LYS A 15 8.54 23.14 -29.12
N LEU A 16 8.52 22.04 -28.36
CA LEU A 16 9.56 21.75 -27.38
C LEU A 16 10.74 21.04 -28.04
N PRO A 17 11.99 21.40 -27.69
CA PRO A 17 13.15 20.60 -28.04
C PRO A 17 13.05 19.21 -27.38
N LEU A 18 13.80 18.25 -27.93
CA LEU A 18 13.73 16.84 -27.52
C LEU A 18 14.06 16.65 -26.04
N GLU A 19 15.08 17.33 -25.53
CA GLU A 19 15.48 17.27 -24.12
C GLU A 19 14.33 17.71 -23.21
N ASP A 20 13.63 18.79 -23.55
CA ASP A 20 12.50 19.29 -22.76
C ASP A 20 11.29 18.34 -22.85
N LEU A 21 11.07 17.69 -24.00
CA LEU A 21 10.02 16.67 -24.15
C LEU A 21 10.24 15.48 -23.22
N ILE A 22 11.49 15.03 -23.08
CA ILE A 22 11.84 13.92 -22.18
C ILE A 22 11.55 14.31 -20.74
N VAL A 23 11.99 15.50 -20.31
CA VAL A 23 11.74 16.01 -18.94
C VAL A 23 10.24 16.13 -18.66
N ARG A 24 9.46 16.65 -19.62
CA ARG A 24 8.00 16.77 -19.49
C ARG A 24 7.30 15.43 -19.44
N TYR A 25 7.76 14.46 -20.23
CA TYR A 25 7.22 13.10 -20.21
C TYR A 25 7.45 12.43 -18.84
N GLU A 26 8.66 12.53 -18.28
CA GLU A 26 8.96 11.99 -16.95
C GLU A 26 8.09 12.65 -15.85
N GLU A 27 7.94 13.97 -15.91
CA GLU A 27 7.05 14.70 -15.01
C GLU A 27 5.59 14.21 -15.14
N GLY A 28 5.11 14.04 -16.37
CA GLY A 28 3.78 13.52 -16.66
C GLY A 28 3.57 12.10 -16.10
N MET A 29 4.53 11.20 -16.30
CA MET A 29 4.46 9.83 -15.79
C MET A 29 4.41 9.77 -14.26
N ASN A 30 5.18 10.62 -13.58
CA ASN A 30 5.12 10.72 -12.12
C ASN A 30 3.74 11.18 -11.63
N LEU A 31 3.15 12.17 -12.30
CA LEU A 31 1.81 12.67 -11.96
C LEU A 31 0.73 11.61 -12.22
N VAL A 32 0.83 10.85 -13.30
CA VAL A 32 -0.08 9.73 -13.60
C VAL A 32 -0.03 8.68 -12.49
N LYS A 33 1.18 8.30 -12.05
CA LYS A 33 1.36 7.34 -10.96
C LYS A 33 0.68 7.81 -9.67
N ILE A 34 0.87 9.07 -9.28
CA ILE A 34 0.21 9.66 -8.11
C ILE A 34 -1.31 9.60 -8.24
N CYS A 35 -1.85 9.86 -9.43
CA CYS A 35 -3.30 9.80 -9.66
C CYS A 35 -3.84 8.38 -9.50
N GLN A 36 -3.13 7.38 -10.03
CA GLN A 36 -3.48 5.96 -9.87
C GLN A 36 -3.46 5.55 -8.40
N GLU A 37 -2.44 5.93 -7.64
CA GLU A 37 -2.36 5.65 -6.19
C GLU A 37 -3.53 6.28 -5.42
N ARG A 38 -3.93 7.50 -5.78
CA ARG A 38 -5.08 8.18 -5.16
C ARG A 38 -6.39 7.48 -5.49
N LEU A 39 -6.56 7.03 -6.73
CA LEU A 39 -7.74 6.27 -7.15
C LEU A 39 -7.83 4.94 -6.41
N ALA A 40 -6.73 4.17 -6.35
CA ALA A 40 -6.68 2.91 -5.61
C ALA A 40 -7.02 3.10 -4.12
N ASN A 41 -6.50 4.14 -3.48
CA ASN A 41 -6.84 4.49 -2.10
C ASN A 41 -8.33 4.85 -1.94
N ALA A 42 -8.91 5.58 -2.89
CA ALA A 42 -10.32 5.93 -2.86
C ALA A 42 -11.21 4.69 -3.01
N GLU A 43 -10.89 3.80 -3.95
CA GLU A 43 -11.57 2.53 -4.16
C GLU A 43 -11.54 1.65 -2.90
N GLN A 44 -10.37 1.50 -2.28
CA GLN A 44 -10.22 0.74 -1.04
C GLN A 44 -11.09 1.32 0.10
N LYS A 45 -11.13 2.65 0.23
CA LYS A 45 -11.97 3.32 1.23
C LYS A 45 -13.47 3.07 0.98
N ILE A 46 -13.91 3.19 -0.28
CA ILE A 46 -15.30 2.90 -0.67
C ILE A 46 -15.64 1.45 -0.32
N GLU A 47 -14.75 0.51 -0.62
CA GLU A 47 -14.96 -0.91 -0.36
C GLU A 47 -15.09 -1.22 1.14
N ILE A 48 -14.25 -0.59 1.98
CA ILE A 48 -14.36 -0.71 3.45
C ILE A 48 -15.70 -0.14 3.95
N ILE A 49 -16.09 1.05 3.48
CA ILE A 49 -17.38 1.66 3.87
C ILE A 49 -18.55 0.79 3.42
N ALA A 50 -18.50 0.24 2.21
CA ALA A 50 -19.55 -0.63 1.67
C ALA A 50 -19.66 -1.94 2.47
N ARG A 51 -18.54 -2.59 2.82
CA ARG A 51 -18.53 -3.78 3.68
C ARG A 51 -19.11 -3.49 5.07
N ASN A 52 -18.73 -2.36 5.66
CA ASN A 52 -19.25 -1.91 6.95
C ASN A 52 -20.76 -1.65 6.89
N SER A 53 -21.25 -0.98 5.83
CA SER A 53 -22.67 -0.70 5.63
C SER A 53 -23.51 -1.96 5.37
N ALA A 54 -22.90 -2.99 4.77
CA ALA A 54 -23.53 -4.30 4.55
C ALA A 54 -23.46 -5.22 5.79
N GLY A 55 -22.99 -4.72 6.93
CA GLY A 55 -22.91 -5.49 8.19
C GLY A 55 -21.82 -6.56 8.21
N LYS A 56 -20.87 -6.54 7.26
CA LYS A 56 -19.77 -7.52 7.19
C LYS A 56 -18.57 -6.99 7.99
N THR A 57 -18.16 -7.75 8.99
CA THR A 57 -17.03 -7.43 9.88
C THR A 57 -15.73 -7.25 9.10
N VAL A 58 -15.13 -6.06 9.19
CA VAL A 58 -13.78 -5.79 8.67
C VAL A 58 -12.79 -6.05 9.80
N VAL A 59 -12.23 -7.25 9.83
CA VAL A 59 -11.03 -7.53 10.63
C VAL A 59 -9.87 -6.96 9.82
N LYS A 60 -9.37 -5.79 10.23
CA LYS A 60 -8.03 -5.37 9.82
C LYS A 60 -7.06 -6.15 10.67
N ASP A 61 -6.29 -7.04 10.06
CA ASP A 61 -5.22 -7.76 10.76
C ASP A 61 -4.28 -6.72 11.39
N PHE A 62 -4.15 -6.83 12.71
CA PHE A 62 -3.28 -6.00 13.52
C PHE A 62 -1.86 -6.53 13.34
N GLU A 63 -1.04 -5.85 12.54
CA GLU A 63 0.41 -6.05 12.54
C GLU A 63 0.94 -5.52 13.88
N PRO A 64 1.42 -6.38 14.80
CA PRO A 64 2.00 -5.90 16.03
C PRO A 64 3.26 -5.12 15.66
N THR A 65 3.24 -3.82 15.94
CA THR A 65 4.45 -3.00 15.88
C THR A 65 5.47 -3.65 16.80
N GLN A 66 6.56 -4.16 16.24
CA GLN A 66 7.68 -4.66 17.02
C GLN A 66 8.24 -3.50 17.82
N GLU A 67 7.99 -3.53 19.12
CA GLU A 67 8.62 -2.67 20.10
C GLU A 67 10.11 -3.07 20.23
N PRO A 68 11.05 -2.11 20.31
CA PRO A 68 12.50 -2.42 20.34
C PRO A 68 12.85 -3.31 21.54
N PRO A 69 13.83 -4.22 21.43
CA PRO A 69 14.16 -5.15 22.50
C PRO A 69 14.86 -4.43 23.64
N ALA A 70 14.14 -4.18 24.73
CA ALA A 70 14.70 -3.78 26.01
C ALA A 70 14.47 -4.89 27.05
N ALA A 71 15.55 -5.61 27.33
CA ALA A 71 15.89 -6.29 28.59
C ALA A 71 14.87 -7.27 29.23
N ALA A 72 15.18 -8.56 29.05
CA ALA A 72 15.42 -9.59 30.08
C ALA A 72 14.33 -9.99 31.13
N GLU A 73 14.33 -11.31 31.39
CA GLU A 73 13.76 -12.05 32.55
C GLU A 73 12.24 -12.34 32.50
N ALA A 74 11.70 -13.52 32.83
CA ALA A 74 12.21 -14.83 33.24
C ALA A 74 11.04 -15.84 33.15
N VAL A 75 11.37 -17.10 32.83
CA VAL A 75 10.83 -18.38 33.36
C VAL A 75 9.31 -18.51 33.61
N ASP A 76 8.65 -19.46 32.92
CA ASP A 76 8.06 -20.62 33.62
C ASP A 76 7.68 -21.76 32.65
N GLN A 77 8.05 -22.98 33.03
CA GLN A 77 7.73 -24.24 32.36
C GLN A 77 6.49 -24.83 33.05
N SER A 78 5.42 -25.15 32.31
CA SER A 78 4.46 -26.16 32.75
C SER A 78 3.73 -26.84 31.57
N GLU A 79 4.18 -28.07 31.34
CA GLU A 79 3.47 -29.31 30.99
C GLU A 79 2.11 -29.29 30.27
N SER A 80 2.04 -30.07 29.17
CA SER A 80 1.04 -31.13 29.02
C SER A 80 1.39 -32.00 27.80
N THR A 81 1.94 -33.18 28.10
CA THR A 81 1.79 -34.47 27.40
C THR A 81 0.86 -34.53 26.17
N ASN A 82 1.32 -35.19 25.10
CA ASN A 82 0.66 -36.39 24.60
C ASN A 82 1.50 -37.12 23.53
N ASP A 83 1.87 -38.34 23.89
CA ASP A 83 2.14 -39.55 23.12
C ASP A 83 2.11 -39.49 21.58
N GLU A 84 3.28 -39.70 20.97
CA GLU A 84 3.36 -40.45 19.72
C GLU A 84 4.23 -41.69 19.92
N ILE A 85 3.56 -42.81 20.17
CA ILE A 85 4.07 -44.15 19.94
C ILE A 85 4.38 -44.25 18.44
N LYS A 86 5.67 -44.30 18.09
CA LYS A 86 6.12 -44.87 16.81
C LYS A 86 6.96 -46.10 17.10
N LEU A 87 6.25 -47.20 17.32
CA LEU A 87 6.78 -48.55 17.21
C LEU A 87 6.57 -48.98 15.75
N PHE A 88 7.68 -49.41 15.13
CA PHE A 88 7.87 -49.87 13.74
C PHE A 88 8.18 -48.79 12.70
#